data_AF-A0A5B6X9X5-F1
#
_entry.id   AF-A0A5B6X9X5-F1
#
_cell.length_a   1.000
_cell.length_b   1.000
_cell.length_c   1.000
_cell.angle_alpha   90.00
_cell.angle_beta   90.00
_cell.angle_gamma   90.00
#
_symmetry.space_group_name_H-M   'P 1'
#
loop_
_entity.id
_entity.type
_entity.pdbx_description
1 polymer ?
#
loop_
_entity_poly.entity_id
_entity_poly.type
_entity_poly.pdbx_seq_one_letter_code
_entity_poly.pdbx_strand_id
1 'polypeptide(L)'
;MMLLSTLRFSKLKRTIIFVFIVGLIVWNQARLQWIGSNRPRNHTRQSRQPRLSSNASYESLLGTRNPFPRPILLSEMVDFLVEVWEEEGLYA
;
A
#
# COMPACT_ATOMS: atom_id res chain seq x y z
N MET A 1 40.94 -11.47 -29.65
CA MET A 1 40.00 -10.37 -29.33
C MET A 1 38.67 -10.84 -28.70
N MET A 2 38.60 -12.05 -28.10
CA MET A 2 37.35 -12.68 -27.62
C MET A 2 37.30 -12.87 -26.09
N LEU A 3 38.46 -12.97 -25.41
CA LEU A 3 38.52 -13.07 -23.95
C LEU A 3 38.19 -11.75 -23.23
N LEU A 4 38.50 -10.61 -23.84
CA LEU A 4 38.26 -9.31 -23.21
C LEU A 4 36.77 -8.94 -23.21
N SER A 5 36.03 -9.32 -24.26
CA SER A 5 34.59 -9.10 -24.38
C SER A 5 33.79 -10.00 -23.42
N THR A 6 34.19 -11.26 -23.23
CA THR A 6 33.56 -12.15 -22.24
C THR A 6 33.79 -11.69 -20.81
N LEU A 7 34.99 -11.20 -20.48
CA LEU A 7 35.26 -10.58 -19.18
C LEU A 7 34.45 -9.30 -18.96
N ARG A 8 34.35 -8.43 -19.98
CA ARG A 8 33.57 -7.18 -19.91
C ARG A 8 32.08 -7.46 -19.71
N PHE A 9 31.54 -8.47 -20.40
CA PHE A 9 30.16 -8.93 -20.25
C PHE A 9 29.91 -9.57 -18.87
N SER A 10 30.87 -10.35 -18.35
CA SER A 10 30.80 -10.91 -16.99
C SER A 10 30.83 -9.83 -15.91
N LYS A 11 31.65 -8.79 -16.09
CA LYS A 11 31.73 -7.62 -15.20
C LYS A 11 30.42 -6.82 -15.22
N LEU A 12 29.88 -6.56 -16.42
CA LEU A 12 28.63 -5.81 -16.57
C LEU A 12 27.43 -6.54 -15.94
N LYS A 13 27.33 -7.87 -16.16
CA LYS A 13 26.31 -8.69 -15.52
C LYS A 13 26.40 -8.64 -14.00
N ARG A 14 27.62 -8.74 -13.44
CA ARG A 14 27.83 -8.62 -11.99
C ARG A 14 27.41 -7.25 -11.44
N THR A 15 27.73 -6.17 -12.15
CA THR A 15 27.33 -4.82 -11.72
C THR A 15 25.81 -4.63 -11.76
N ILE A 16 25.14 -5.10 -12.80
CA ILE A 16 23.67 -5.02 -12.92
C ILE A 16 22.99 -5.82 -11.80
N ILE A 17 23.45 -7.04 -11.56
CA ILE A 17 22.91 -7.90 -10.48
C ILE A 17 23.10 -7.24 -9.12
N PHE A 18 24.27 -6.65 -8.86
CA PHE A 18 24.54 -5.95 -7.61
C PHE A 18 23.59 -4.76 -7.39
N VAL A 19 23.40 -3.91 -8.41
CA VAL A 19 22.48 -2.76 -8.33
C VAL A 19 21.04 -3.21 -8.07
N PHE A 20 20.59 -4.28 -8.74
CA PHE A 20 19.26 -4.83 -8.54
C PHE A 20 19.07 -5.36 -7.10
N ILE A 21 20.05 -6.10 -6.57
CA ILE A 21 19.98 -6.63 -5.20
C ILE A 21 19.91 -5.50 -4.18
N VAL A 22 20.73 -4.45 -4.33
CA VAL A 22 20.69 -3.29 -3.43
C VAL A 22 19.33 -2.60 -3.49
N GLY A 23 18.79 -2.36 -4.69
CA GLY A 23 17.45 -1.78 -4.85
C GLY A 23 16.35 -2.62 -4.21
N LEU A 24 16.42 -3.95 -4.38
CA LEU A 24 15.48 -4.89 -3.78
C LEU A 24 15.53 -4.87 -2.24
N ILE A 25 16.73 -4.78 -1.65
CA ILE A 25 16.91 -4.72 -0.20
C ILE A 25 16.32 -3.42 0.36
N VAL A 26 16.63 -2.28 -0.26
CA VAL A 26 16.12 -0.97 0.17
C VAL A 26 14.60 -0.91 0.09
N TRP A 27 14.02 -1.39 -1.02
CA TRP A 27 12.57 -1.46 -1.18
C TRP A 27 11.92 -2.38 -0.13
N ASN A 28 12.49 -3.56 0.10
CA ASN A 28 11.95 -4.50 1.07
C ASN A 28 12.00 -3.92 2.49
N GLN A 29 13.09 -3.23 2.85
CA GLN A 29 13.20 -2.53 4.13
C GLN A 29 12.17 -1.41 4.26
N ALA A 30 12.00 -0.56 3.23
CA ALA A 30 10.99 0.49 3.22
C ALA A 30 9.56 -0.08 3.32
N ARG A 31 9.29 -1.18 2.62
CA ARG A 31 8.01 -1.90 2.66
C ARG A 31 7.74 -2.49 4.04
N LEU A 32 8.73 -3.09 4.70
CA LEU A 32 8.60 -3.62 6.06
C LEU A 32 8.37 -2.50 7.09
N GLN A 33 9.02 -1.34 6.92
CA GLN A 33 8.74 -0.15 7.74
C GLN A 33 7.33 0.39 7.51
N TRP A 34 6.85 0.39 6.26
CA TRP A 34 5.50 0.87 5.91
C TRP A 34 4.39 -0.05 6.40
N ILE A 35 4.60 -1.38 6.32
CA ILE A 35 3.72 -2.35 6.96
C ILE A 35 3.73 -2.19 8.49
N GLY A 36 4.82 -1.63 9.03
CA GLY A 36 4.95 -1.33 10.45
C GLY A 36 4.99 -2.59 11.30
N SER A 37 5.31 -2.42 12.58
CA SER A 37 5.14 -3.43 13.61
C SER A 37 3.70 -3.92 13.60
N ASN A 38 3.44 -4.99 12.86
CA ASN A 38 2.23 -5.78 12.91
C ASN A 38 2.22 -6.60 14.21
N ARG A 39 2.63 -5.99 15.33
CA ARG A 39 2.18 -6.46 16.64
C ARG A 39 0.67 -6.35 16.53
N PRO A 40 -0.09 -7.44 16.67
CA PRO A 40 -1.51 -7.31 16.87
C PRO A 40 -1.63 -6.49 18.16
N ARG A 41 -1.81 -5.18 18.02
CA ARG A 41 -2.41 -4.39 19.07
C ARG A 41 -3.71 -5.13 19.24
N ASN A 42 -3.89 -5.76 20.40
CA ASN A 42 -5.04 -6.54 20.78
C ASN A 42 -6.31 -5.66 20.75
N HIS A 43 -6.65 -5.12 19.58
CA HIS A 43 -7.98 -4.70 19.20
C HIS A 43 -8.62 -6.04 18.90
N THR A 44 -9.02 -6.67 20.00
CA THR A 44 -10.16 -7.56 20.06
C THR A 44 -11.01 -7.41 18.80
N ARG A 45 -11.18 -8.53 18.12
CA ARG A 45 -12.28 -8.89 17.21
C ARG A 45 -13.67 -8.62 17.83
N GLN A 46 -13.85 -7.53 18.58
CA GLN A 46 -15.16 -7.02 18.92
C GLN A 46 -15.63 -6.34 17.65
N SER A 47 -16.51 -7.05 16.93
CA SER A 47 -17.68 -6.50 16.23
C SER A 47 -17.77 -4.98 16.37
N ARG A 48 -16.94 -4.27 15.61
CA ARG A 48 -16.92 -2.82 15.68
C ARG A 48 -17.88 -2.44 14.59
N GLN A 49 -19.05 -2.02 15.01
CA GLN A 49 -20.12 -1.50 14.15
C GLN A 49 -19.50 -0.64 13.03
N PRO A 50 -20.07 -0.69 11.80
CA PRO A 50 -19.65 0.19 10.72
C PRO A 50 -19.56 1.62 11.27
N ARG A 51 -18.35 2.15 11.25
CA ARG A 51 -17.97 3.45 11.83
C ARG A 51 -18.06 4.56 10.81
N LEU A 52 -17.95 4.19 9.53
CA LEU A 52 -18.50 4.97 8.46
C LEU A 52 -20.02 4.93 8.62
N SER A 53 -20.61 6.11 8.81
CA SER A 53 -22.05 6.26 8.73
C SER A 53 -22.48 5.82 7.33
N SER A 54 -23.46 4.93 7.22
CA SER A 54 -24.10 4.54 5.95
C SER A 54 -24.66 5.75 5.19
N ASN A 55 -24.77 6.92 5.84
CA ASN A 55 -25.27 8.16 5.27
C ASN A 55 -24.17 9.24 5.10
N ALA A 56 -22.89 8.86 5.14
CA ALA A 56 -21.78 9.78 4.94
C ALA A 56 -21.56 10.03 3.44
N SER A 57 -21.36 11.28 3.03
CA SER A 57 -20.96 11.60 1.66
C SER A 57 -19.43 11.57 1.50
N TYR A 58 -18.96 11.32 0.27
CA TYR A 58 -17.54 11.41 -0.10
C TYR A 58 -16.92 12.74 0.35
N GLU A 59 -17.60 13.85 0.06
CA GLU A 59 -17.19 15.20 0.45
C GLU A 59 -17.06 15.37 1.97
N SER A 60 -17.93 14.74 2.76
CA SER A 60 -17.85 14.82 4.22
C SER A 60 -16.67 14.03 4.80
N LEU A 61 -16.23 12.96 4.13
CA LEU A 61 -15.17 12.07 4.62
C LEU A 61 -13.78 12.44 4.08
N LEU A 62 -13.70 12.88 2.82
CA LEU A 62 -12.45 13.19 2.13
C LEU A 62 -12.30 14.67 1.73
N GLY A 63 -13.36 15.47 1.83
CA GLY A 63 -13.29 16.91 1.57
C GLY A 63 -12.46 17.68 2.60
N THR A 64 -12.14 17.06 3.74
CA THR A 64 -11.21 17.63 4.74
C THR A 64 -9.98 16.75 4.89
N ARG A 65 -8.79 17.37 4.91
CA ARG A 65 -7.50 16.67 5.09
C ARG A 65 -7.19 16.28 6.54
N ASN A 66 -8.19 16.35 7.42
CA ASN A 66 -8.03 16.06 8.84
C ASN A 66 -7.92 14.54 9.04
N PRO A 67 -7.05 14.08 9.96
CA PRO A 67 -6.99 12.67 10.29
C PRO A 67 -8.32 12.21 10.88
N PHE A 68 -8.74 10.99 10.52
CA PHE A 68 -9.92 10.40 11.14
C PHE A 68 -9.74 10.29 12.65
N PRO A 69 -10.77 10.60 13.46
CA PRO A 69 -10.67 10.57 14.92
C PRO A 69 -10.35 9.18 15.47
N ARG A 70 -10.58 8.12 14.67
CA ARG A 70 -10.21 6.73 14.98
C ARG A 70 -9.76 6.02 13.70
N PRO A 71 -8.81 5.06 13.78
CA PRO A 71 -8.32 4.33 12.61
C PRO A 71 -9.44 3.49 11.98
N ILE A 72 -9.72 3.71 10.69
CA ILE A 72 -10.74 2.99 9.90
C ILE A 72 -10.13 1.70 9.34
N LEU A 73 -10.91 0.63 9.25
CA LEU A 73 -10.45 -0.60 8.61
C LEU A 73 -10.37 -0.37 7.09
N LEU A 74 -9.33 -0.88 6.44
CA LEU A 74 -9.17 -0.67 5.00
C LEU A 74 -10.35 -1.24 4.21
N SER A 75 -10.86 -2.42 4.61
CA SER A 75 -12.04 -3.03 3.99
C SER A 75 -13.26 -2.10 4.05
N GLU A 76 -13.50 -1.46 5.20
CA GLU A 76 -14.63 -0.56 5.42
C GLU A 76 -14.58 0.67 4.50
N MET A 77 -13.37 1.21 4.27
CA MET A 77 -13.19 2.31 3.32
C MET A 77 -13.41 1.87 1.87
N VAL A 78 -12.97 0.65 1.52
CA VAL A 78 -13.17 0.10 0.17
C VAL A 78 -14.65 -0.15 -0.09
N ASP A 79 -15.35 -0.78 0.86
CA ASP A 79 -16.79 -1.05 0.75
C ASP A 79 -17.59 0.26 0.56
N PHE A 80 -17.29 1.29 1.36
CA PHE A 80 -17.88 2.62 1.21
C PHE A 80 -17.62 3.26 -0.16
N LEU A 81 -16.39 3.20 -0.67
CA LEU A 81 -16.05 3.79 -1.97
C LEU A 81 -16.77 3.08 -3.11
N VAL A 82 -16.93 1.75 -3.03
CA VAL A 82 -17.69 0.99 -4.01
C VAL A 82 -19.15 1.44 -4.04
N GLU A 83 -19.79 1.61 -2.87
CA GLU A 83 -21.16 2.12 -2.78
C GLU A 83 -21.31 3.52 -3.42
N VAL A 84 -20.40 4.45 -3.10
CA VAL A 84 -20.40 5.80 -3.70
C VAL A 84 -20.23 5.75 -5.22
N TRP A 85 -19.34 4.91 -5.72
CA TRP A 85 -19.09 4.78 -7.15
C TRP A 85 -20.27 4.17 -7.92
N GLU A 86 -20.98 3.22 -7.31
CA GLU A 86 -22.22 2.67 -7.85
C GLU A 86 -23.33 3.74 -7.90
N GLU A 87 -23.48 4.54 -6.85
CA GLU A 87 -24.45 5.65 -6.80
C GLU A 87 -24.16 6.75 -7.84
N GLU A 88 -22.89 7.07 -8.08
CA GLU A 88 -22.46 8.04 -9.09
C GLU A 88 -22.50 7.48 -10.52
N GLY A 89 -22.77 6.19 -10.71
CA GLY A 89 -22.81 5.55 -12.03
C GLY A 89 -21.43 5.43 -12.70
N LEU A 90 -20.34 5.44 -11.93
CA LEU A 90 -18.97 5.30 -12.46
C LEU A 90 -18.68 3.90 -12.99
N TYR A 91 -19.51 2.92 -12.63
CA TYR A 91 -19.48 1.54 -13.13
C TYR A 91 -20.64 1.21 -14.10
N ALA A 92 -21.35 2.21 -14.62
CA ALA A 92 -22.42 2.03 -15.60
C ALA A 92 -21.89 1.73 -17.02
#